data_AF-A0AAV8ZA84-F1
#
_entry.id   AF-A0AAV8ZA84-F1
#
_cell.length_a   1.000
_cell.length_b   1.000
_cell.length_c   1.000
_cell.angle_alpha   90.00
_cell.angle_beta   90.00
_cell.angle_gamma   90.00
#
_symmetry.space_group_name_H-M   'P 1'
#
loop_
_entity.id
_entity.type
_entity.pdbx_description
1 polymer ?
#
loop_
_entity_poly.entity_id
_entity_poly.type
_entity_poly.pdbx_seq_one_letter_code
_entity_poly.pdbx_strand_id
1 'polypeptide(L)'
;MFKRGTCFPIKIHALHIVNQPWIFDIVYNIFKPFLDERMKERIFFHGEDMESLHQHIDPKHLPERYGGIHQDYSYMDWIEYFENDPQILWELESLGYKDDKIDENIKKNKSNISE
;
A
#
# COMPACT_ATOMS: atom_id res chain seq x y z
N MET A 1 1.29 -29.01 10.88
CA MET A 1 0.28 -28.41 9.98
C MET A 1 0.88 -27.14 9.38
N PHE A 2 1.30 -27.21 8.11
CA PHE A 2 2.02 -26.13 7.41
C PHE A 2 1.08 -24.94 7.16
N LYS A 3 1.39 -23.78 7.75
CA LYS A 3 0.66 -22.52 7.52
C LYS A 3 1.03 -21.97 6.14
N ARG A 4 0.32 -22.40 5.09
CA ARG A 4 0.33 -21.75 3.77
C ARG A 4 -0.38 -20.38 3.92
N GLY A 5 0.32 -19.27 3.72
CA GLY A 5 -0.36 -17.97 3.71
C GLY A 5 0.49 -16.69 3.66
N THR A 6 1.81 -16.73 3.86
CA THR A 6 2.60 -15.48 3.84
C THR A 6 3.75 -15.58 2.86
N CYS A 7 3.53 -15.17 1.61
CA CYS A 7 4.58 -14.94 0.62
C CYS A 7 5.27 -13.58 0.80
N PHE A 8 4.72 -12.70 1.65
CA PHE A 8 5.31 -11.42 2.01
C PHE A 8 5.79 -11.42 3.47
N PRO A 9 7.02 -10.95 3.76
CA PRO A 9 7.59 -10.87 5.11
C PRO A 9 7.02 -9.67 5.90
N ILE A 10 5.71 -9.43 5.81
CA ILE A 10 5.03 -8.30 6.45
C ILE A 10 3.93 -8.85 7.35
N LYS A 11 3.86 -8.35 8.59
CA LYS A 11 2.77 -8.65 9.52
C LYS A 11 1.71 -7.55 9.42
N ILE A 12 0.55 -7.90 8.88
CA ILE A 12 -0.61 -7.00 8.87
C ILE A 12 -1.10 -6.85 10.33
N HIS A 13 -1.20 -5.62 10.83
CA HIS A 13 -1.70 -5.34 12.18
C HIS A 13 -3.22 -5.17 12.18
N ALA A 14 -3.72 -4.31 11.30
CA ALA A 14 -5.14 -4.07 11.08
C ALA A 14 -5.37 -3.68 9.61
N LEU A 15 -6.54 -4.02 9.08
CA LEU A 15 -7.01 -3.66 7.75
C LEU A 15 -8.37 -2.98 7.91
N HIS A 16 -8.40 -1.66 7.73
CA HIS A 16 -9.61 -0.85 7.84
C HIS A 16 -10.18 -0.59 6.44
N ILE A 17 -11.42 -0.99 6.23
CA ILE A 17 -12.14 -0.81 4.97
C ILE A 17 -13.25 0.22 5.21
N VAL A 18 -13.19 1.30 4.44
CA VAL A 18 -14.08 2.47 4.55
C VAL A 18 -14.78 2.70 3.21
N ASN A 19 -15.96 3.31 3.24
CA ASN A 19 -16.78 3.61 2.08
C ASN A 19 -17.02 2.38 1.18
N GLN A 20 -17.08 1.17 1.76
CA GLN A 20 -17.31 -0.03 0.96
C GLN A 20 -18.78 -0.13 0.50
N PRO A 21 -19.02 -0.45 -0.79
CA PRO A 21 -20.37 -0.72 -1.27
C PRO A 21 -20.86 -2.09 -0.78
N TRP A 22 -22.19 -2.30 -0.76
CA TRP A 22 -22.84 -3.53 -0.30
C TRP A 22 -22.33 -4.82 -0.97
N ILE A 23 -21.86 -4.73 -2.21
CA ILE A 23 -21.28 -5.86 -2.96
C ILE A 23 -19.99 -6.38 -2.32
N PHE A 24 -19.28 -5.56 -1.53
CA PHE A 24 -18.04 -5.95 -0.88
C PHE A 24 -18.25 -7.06 0.16
N ASP A 25 -19.38 -7.07 0.87
CA ASP A 25 -19.70 -8.10 1.86
C ASP A 25 -19.84 -9.48 1.22
N ILE A 26 -20.38 -9.54 0.00
CA ILE A 26 -20.49 -10.78 -0.79
C ILE A 26 -19.09 -11.28 -1.14
N VAL A 27 -18.25 -10.40 -1.67
CA VAL A 27 -16.86 -10.72 -2.04
C VAL A 27 -16.07 -11.18 -0.82
N TYR A 28 -16.21 -10.48 0.31
CA TYR A 28 -15.57 -10.87 1.56
C TYR A 28 -16.01 -12.27 2.01
N ASN A 29 -17.30 -12.60 1.95
CA ASN A 29 -17.78 -13.93 2.32
C ASN A 29 -17.23 -15.05 1.43
N ILE A 30 -16.96 -14.77 0.15
CA ILE A 30 -16.29 -15.70 -0.76
C ILE A 30 -14.81 -15.90 -0.36
N PHE A 31 -14.12 -14.84 0.06
CA PHE A 31 -12.70 -14.90 0.45
C PHE A 31 -12.47 -15.36 1.90
N LYS A 32 -13.44 -15.16 2.79
CA LYS A 32 -13.42 -15.53 4.21
C LYS A 32 -12.91 -16.94 4.52
N PRO A 33 -13.25 -18.02 3.77
CA PRO A 33 -12.70 -19.36 4.04
C PRO A 33 -11.19 -19.47 3.83
N PHE A 34 -10.56 -18.59 3.04
CA PHE A 34 -9.11 -18.58 2.81
C PHE A 34 -8.34 -17.80 3.89
N LEU A 35 -9.04 -17.08 4.77
CA LEU A 35 -8.42 -16.28 5.83
C LEU A 35 -8.32 -17.11 7.12
N ASP A 36 -7.18 -17.01 7.81
CA ASP A 36 -7.04 -17.55 9.17
C ASP A 36 -7.82 -16.67 10.17
N GLU A 37 -8.11 -17.21 11.36
CA GLU A 37 -8.87 -16.49 12.40
C GLU A 37 -8.19 -15.17 12.78
N ARG A 38 -6.87 -15.19 12.88
CA ARG A 38 -6.06 -14.00 13.20
C ARG A 38 -6.21 -12.91 12.15
N MET A 39 -6.30 -13.24 10.87
CA MET A 39 -6.55 -12.25 9.83
C MET A 39 -7.98 -11.72 9.92
N LYS A 40 -8.98 -12.59 10.16
CA LYS A 40 -10.38 -12.18 10.30
C LYS A 40 -10.58 -11.18 11.44
N GLU A 41 -9.90 -11.38 12.57
CA GLU A 41 -9.92 -10.45 13.72
C GLU A 41 -9.27 -9.09 13.44
N ARG A 42 -8.49 -8.97 12.36
CA ARG A 42 -7.76 -7.75 11.99
C ARG A 42 -8.45 -6.96 10.89
N ILE A 43 -9.55 -7.46 10.32
CA ILE A 43 -10.29 -6.78 9.25
C ILE A 43 -11.48 -6.07 9.87
N PHE A 44 -11.53 -4.75 9.69
CA PHE A 44 -12.57 -3.87 10.21
C PHE A 44 -13.31 -3.22 9.05
N PHE A 45 -14.64 -3.30 9.08
CA PHE A 45 -15.53 -2.69 8.11
C PHE A 45 -16.23 -1.50 8.75
N HIS A 46 -16.04 -0.31 8.18
CA HIS A 46 -16.60 0.94 8.71
C HIS A 46 -17.78 1.45 7.88
N GLY A 47 -17.85 1.10 6.58
CA GLY A 47 -18.90 1.63 5.70
C GLY A 47 -18.79 3.14 5.60
N GLU A 48 -19.91 3.84 5.79
CA GLU A 48 -19.97 5.31 5.81
C GLU A 48 -19.69 5.91 7.20
N ASP A 49 -19.51 5.07 8.24
CA ASP A 49 -19.29 5.50 9.62
C ASP A 49 -17.81 5.79 9.89
N MET A 50 -17.42 7.07 9.79
CA MET A 50 -16.06 7.52 10.11
C MET A 50 -15.77 7.55 11.62
N GLU A 51 -16.78 7.63 12.49
CA GLU A 51 -16.55 7.60 13.94
C GLU A 51 -16.00 6.23 14.36
N SER A 52 -16.50 5.16 13.76
CA SER A 52 -15.97 3.79 13.92
C SER A 52 -14.50 3.69 13.50
N LEU A 53 -14.07 4.40 12.45
CA LEU A 53 -12.66 4.46 12.06
C LEU A 53 -11.83 5.21 13.12
N HIS A 54 -12.35 6.32 13.65
CA HIS A 54 -11.65 7.17 14.62
C HIS A 54 -11.44 6.50 15.98
N GLN A 55 -12.23 5.47 16.30
CA GLN A 55 -11.97 4.61 17.46
C GLN A 55 -10.67 3.79 17.34
N HIS A 56 -10.21 3.55 16.10
CA HIS A 56 -9.01 2.76 15.83
C HIS A 56 -7.81 3.64 15.48
N ILE A 57 -8.04 4.78 14.82
CA ILE A 57 -6.98 5.70 14.38
C ILE A 57 -7.35 7.12 14.81
N ASP A 58 -6.48 7.76 15.58
CA ASP A 58 -6.67 9.16 16.00
C ASP A 58 -6.78 10.08 14.76
N PRO A 59 -7.84 10.90 14.63
CA PRO A 59 -8.03 11.83 13.52
C PRO A 59 -6.82 12.73 13.24
N LYS A 60 -5.98 13.00 14.24
CA LYS A 60 -4.77 13.80 14.05
C LYS A 60 -3.74 13.17 13.10
N HIS A 61 -3.89 11.88 12.76
CA HIS A 61 -3.03 11.15 11.84
C HIS A 61 -3.69 10.87 10.48
N LEU A 62 -4.92 11.34 10.29
CA LEU A 62 -5.69 11.09 9.08
C LEU A 62 -5.77 12.34 8.19
N PRO A 63 -5.91 12.15 6.88
CA PRO A 63 -6.31 13.22 5.96
C PRO A 63 -7.74 13.73 6.20
N GLU A 64 -8.03 14.95 5.75
CA GLU A 64 -9.32 15.63 5.87
C GLU A 64 -10.49 14.82 5.28
N ARG A 65 -10.29 14.12 4.14
CA ARG A 65 -11.32 13.25 3.54
C ARG A 65 -11.82 12.12 4.43
N TYR A 66 -11.04 11.78 5.46
CA TYR A 66 -11.38 10.77 6.47
C TYR A 66 -11.70 11.40 7.82
N GLY A 67 -11.99 12.70 7.87
CA GLY A 67 -12.30 13.44 9.09
C GLY A 67 -11.08 13.79 9.96
N GLY A 68 -9.88 13.75 9.39
CA GLY A 68 -8.64 14.14 10.08
C GLY A 68 -8.23 15.60 9.85
N ILE A 69 -6.97 15.91 10.17
CA ILE A 69 -6.43 17.29 10.11
C ILE A 69 -5.36 17.49 9.02
N HIS A 70 -4.91 16.41 8.38
CA HIS A 70 -3.88 16.50 7.35
C HIS A 70 -4.51 16.79 5.98
N GLN A 71 -3.81 17.59 5.17
CA GLN A 71 -4.18 17.75 3.77
C GLN A 71 -4.15 16.40 3.04
N ASP A 72 -5.00 16.26 2.03
CA ASP A 72 -4.95 15.13 1.13
C ASP A 72 -3.67 15.20 0.28
N TYR A 73 -2.96 14.07 0.19
CA TYR A 73 -1.79 13.93 -0.67
C TYR A 73 -2.14 13.02 -1.84
N SER A 74 -1.69 13.40 -3.04
CA SER A 74 -1.80 12.51 -4.19
C SER A 74 -0.84 11.35 -4.00
N TYR A 75 -1.32 10.13 -4.25
CA TYR A 75 -0.45 8.96 -4.29
C TYR A 75 0.65 9.09 -5.36
N MET A 76 0.39 9.88 -6.41
CA MET A 76 1.39 10.15 -7.46
C MET A 76 2.58 10.94 -6.93
N ASP A 77 2.37 11.91 -6.03
CA ASP A 77 3.46 12.71 -5.46
C ASP A 77 4.43 11.81 -4.67
N TRP A 78 3.88 10.80 -3.98
CA TRP A 78 4.66 9.83 -3.23
C TRP A 78 5.44 8.86 -4.13
N ILE A 79 4.81 8.36 -5.20
CA ILE A 79 5.51 7.56 -6.22
C ILE A 79 6.63 8.39 -6.84
N GLU A 80 6.35 9.60 -7.27
CA GLU A 80 7.33 10.47 -7.93
C GLU A 80 8.51 10.76 -7.00
N TYR A 81 8.24 11.02 -5.72
CA TYR A 81 9.30 11.15 -4.71
C TYR A 81 10.20 9.90 -4.67
N PHE A 82 9.62 8.71 -4.60
CA PHE A 82 10.40 7.47 -4.55
C PHE A 82 11.14 7.13 -5.82
N GLU A 83 10.53 7.39 -6.99
CA GLU A 83 11.16 7.17 -8.29
C GLU A 83 12.35 8.10 -8.51
N ASN A 84 12.43 9.23 -7.79
CA ASN A 84 13.50 10.22 -7.96
C ASN A 84 14.47 10.31 -6.77
N ASP A 85 14.20 9.66 -5.64
CA ASP A 85 15.08 9.66 -4.47
C ASP A 85 16.29 8.73 -4.71
N PRO A 86 17.53 9.27 -4.84
CA PRO A 86 18.69 8.48 -5.20
C PRO A 86 19.06 7.42 -4.15
N GLN A 87 18.77 7.68 -2.87
CA GLN A 87 19.06 6.75 -1.78
C GLN A 87 18.15 5.52 -1.89
N ILE A 88 16.88 5.75 -2.19
CA ILE A 88 15.87 4.70 -2.29
C ILE A 88 16.10 3.85 -3.53
N LEU A 89 16.44 4.48 -4.65
CA LEU A 89 16.83 3.78 -5.87
C LEU A 89 18.06 2.89 -5.65
N TRP A 90 19.07 3.39 -4.95
CA TRP A 90 20.27 2.61 -4.62
C TRP A 90 19.95 1.41 -3.72
N GLU A 91 19.09 1.59 -2.72
CA GLU A 91 18.66 0.49 -1.85
C GLU A 91 17.89 -0.58 -2.64
N LEU A 92 16.96 -0.17 -3.51
CA LEU A 92 16.21 -1.08 -4.38
C LEU A 92 17.13 -1.86 -5.34
N GLU A 93 18.13 -1.19 -5.92
CA GLU A 93 19.14 -1.85 -6.75
C GLU A 93 19.94 -2.89 -5.94
N SER A 94 20.34 -2.56 -4.71
CA SER A 94 21.06 -3.48 -3.82
C SER A 94 20.25 -4.74 -3.47
N LEU A 95 18.92 -4.63 -3.48
CA LEU A 95 17.98 -5.73 -3.26
C LEU A 95 17.66 -6.51 -4.54
N GLY A 96 18.19 -6.09 -5.70
CA GLY A 96 18.03 -6.75 -6.99
C GLY A 96 16.80 -6.32 -7.79
N TYR A 97 16.09 -5.26 -7.37
CA TYR A 97 15.06 -4.64 -8.18
C TYR A 97 15.74 -3.84 -9.31
N LYS A 98 15.31 -4.07 -10.55
CA LYS A 98 15.79 -3.34 -11.73
C LYS A 98 14.74 -2.36 -12.19
N ASP A 99 15.15 -1.15 -12.50
CA ASP A 99 14.30 -0.15 -13.13
C ASP A 99 14.62 -0.08 -14.62
N ASP A 100 13.67 -0.54 -15.44
CA ASP A 100 13.78 -0.53 -16.90
C ASP A 100 13.96 0.91 -17.45
N LYS A 101 13.43 1.94 -16.78
CA LYS A 101 13.54 3.35 -17.19
C LYS A 101 14.96 3.90 -16.95
N ILE A 102 15.63 3.46 -15.89
CA ILE A 102 17.02 3.84 -15.59
C ILE A 102 17.97 3.17 -16.59
N ASP A 103 17.74 1.89 -16.88
CA ASP A 103 18.52 1.14 -17.87
C ASP A 103 18.39 1.71 -19.28
N GLU A 104 17.21 2.18 -19.68
CA GLU A 104 17.00 2.87 -20.96
C GLU A 104 17.73 4.22 -21.03
N ASN A 105 17.69 5.03 -19.96
CA ASN A 105 18.42 6.30 -19.91
C ASN A 105 19.94 6.10 -19.93
N ILE A 106 20.46 5.06 -19.24
CA ILE A 106 21.89 4.71 -19.27
C ILE A 106 22.31 4.21 -20.65
N LYS A 107 21.50 3.37 -21.31
CA LYS A 107 21.76 2.90 -22.68
C LYS A 107 21.79 4.06 -23.67
N LYS A 108 20.84 4.99 -23.58
CA LYS A 108 20.72 6.17 -24.44
C LYS A 108 21.89 7.16 -24.23
N ASN A 109 22.37 7.30 -22.99
CA ASN A 109 23.55 8.13 -22.72
C ASN A 109 24.85 7.48 -23.20
N LYS A 110 24.98 6.14 -23.15
CA LYS A 110 26.16 5.43 -23.70
C LYS A 110 26.24 5.48 -25.22
N SER A 111 25.12 5.45 -25.94
CA SER A 111 25.10 5.61 -27.40
C SER A 111 25.52 7.00 -27.87
N ASN A 112 25.22 8.04 -27.08
CA ASN A 112 25.56 9.43 -27.40
C ASN A 112 27.04 9.79 -27.14
N ILE A 113 27.82 8.89 -26.54
CA ILE A 113 29.25 9.08 -26.23
C ILE A 113 30.12 8.29 -27.23
N SER A 114 29.50 7.44 -28.05
CA SER A 114 30.16 6.62 -29.08
C SER A 114 30.04 7.18 -30.52
N GLU A 115 29.47 8.36 -30.68
CA GLU A 115 29.53 9.21 -31.89
C GLU A 115 30.35 10.47 -31.60
#